data_AF-A0A843KYE9-F1
#
_entry.id   AF-A0A843KYE9-F1
#
_cell.length_a   1.000
_cell.length_b   1.000
_cell.length_c   1.000
_cell.angle_alpha   90.00
_cell.angle_beta   90.00
_cell.angle_gamma   90.00
#
_symmetry.space_group_name_H-M   'P 1'
#
loop_
_entity.id
_entity.type
_entity.pdbx_description
1 polymer ?
#
loop_
_entity_poly.entity_id
_entity_poly.type
_entity_poly.pdbx_seq_one_letter_code
_entity_poly.pdbx_strand_id
1 'polypeptide(L)'
;MAFSIHVNTERCTGCGNCVAACPVNALEIFTIDPVNADKIYSVRDGKSISLDLKTELCAGCGVCVEACPYHVIFLSGRGLLPLEIVT
;
A
#
# COMPACT_ATOMS: atom_id res chain seq x y z
N MET A 1 12.43 10.60 -7.50
CA MET A 1 11.08 10.47 -8.07
C MET A 1 10.10 10.55 -6.91
N ALA A 2 9.07 11.39 -6.97
CA ALA A 2 8.14 11.59 -5.84
C ALA A 2 6.78 10.94 -6.17
N PHE A 3 6.52 9.80 -5.56
CA PHE A 3 5.22 9.13 -5.55
C PHE A 3 4.85 8.84 -4.09
N SER A 4 3.56 8.85 -3.78
CA SER A 4 2.99 8.56 -2.47
C SER A 4 1.85 7.57 -2.62
N ILE A 5 1.83 6.57 -1.74
CA ILE A 5 0.72 5.61 -1.67
C ILE A 5 -0.19 6.05 -0.53
N HIS A 6 -1.48 6.13 -0.82
CA HIS A 6 -2.53 6.42 0.15
C HIS A 6 -3.38 5.18 0.33
N VAL A 7 -3.65 4.80 1.57
CA VAL A 7 -4.49 3.65 1.88
C VAL A 7 -5.59 4.08 2.81
N ASN A 8 -6.84 3.76 2.46
CA ASN A 8 -7.96 3.92 3.38
C ASN A 8 -7.90 2.79 4.41
N THR A 9 -7.38 3.11 5.60
CA THR A 9 -7.18 2.16 6.71
C THR A 9 -8.49 1.70 7.33
N GLU A 10 -9.55 2.50 7.27
CA GLU A 10 -10.89 2.12 7.77
C GLU A 10 -11.50 0.97 6.96
N ARG A 11 -11.22 0.94 5.66
CA ARG A 11 -11.70 -0.09 4.73
C ARG A 11 -10.66 -1.17 4.44
N CYS A 12 -9.41 -0.95 4.80
CA CYS A 12 -8.35 -1.93 4.63
C CYS A 12 -8.58 -3.13 5.55
N THR A 13 -8.64 -4.32 4.96
CA THR A 13 -8.84 -5.56 5.72
C THR A 13 -7.53 -6.16 6.25
N GLY A 14 -6.39 -5.72 5.71
CA GLY A 14 -5.07 -6.29 5.99
C GLY A 14 -4.79 -7.59 5.23
N CYS A 15 -5.48 -7.85 4.11
CA CYS A 15 -5.40 -9.12 3.37
C CYS A 15 -4.03 -9.47 2.77
N GLY A 16 -3.10 -8.51 2.62
CA GLY A 16 -1.74 -8.80 2.15
C GLY A 16 -1.54 -8.86 0.64
N ASN A 17 -2.58 -8.77 -0.19
CA ASN A 17 -2.43 -8.86 -1.64
C ASN A 17 -1.47 -7.80 -2.23
N CYS A 18 -1.48 -6.58 -1.70
CA CYS A 18 -0.59 -5.52 -2.16
C CYS A 18 0.89 -5.82 -1.87
N VAL A 19 1.19 -6.47 -0.74
CA VAL A 19 2.54 -6.90 -0.38
C VAL A 19 2.99 -8.02 -1.31
N ALA A 20 2.14 -9.05 -1.49
CA ALA A 20 2.44 -10.20 -2.35
C ALA A 20 2.62 -9.81 -3.83
N ALA A 21 1.88 -8.80 -4.31
CA ALA A 21 1.97 -8.32 -5.68
C ALA A 21 3.17 -7.40 -5.94
N CYS A 22 3.82 -6.87 -4.90
CA CYS A 22 4.92 -5.93 -5.07
C CYS A 22 6.20 -6.66 -5.54
N PRO A 23 6.70 -6.44 -6.76
CA PRO A 23 7.84 -7.18 -7.30
C PRO A 23 9.17 -6.85 -6.60
N VAL A 24 9.21 -5.71 -5.91
CA VAL A 24 10.39 -5.19 -5.20
C VAL A 24 10.23 -5.25 -3.68
N ASN A 25 9.16 -5.88 -3.19
CA ASN A 25 8.83 -5.99 -1.76
C ASN A 25 8.93 -4.65 -1.01
N ALA A 26 8.47 -3.55 -1.63
CA ALA A 26 8.51 -2.21 -1.04
C ALA A 26 7.40 -1.96 0.00
N LEU A 27 6.47 -2.91 0.17
CA LEU A 27 5.31 -2.80 1.05
C LEU A 27 5.40 -3.83 2.17
N GLU A 28 5.07 -3.41 3.39
CA GLU A 28 5.02 -4.29 4.57
C GLU A 28 3.78 -3.97 5.41
N ILE A 29 3.03 -4.99 5.84
CA ILE A 29 1.82 -4.83 6.65
C ILE A 29 2.14 -5.20 8.09
N PHE A 30 1.78 -4.30 9.01
CA PHE A 30 1.83 -4.56 10.45
C PHE A 30 0.42 -4.48 11.02
N THR A 31 0.11 -5.42 11.92
CA THR A 31 -1.06 -5.35 12.78
C THR A 31 -0.61 -4.69 14.08
N ILE A 32 -1.18 -3.52 14.38
CA ILE A 32 -0.89 -2.82 15.62
C ILE A 32 -2.01 -3.21 16.59
N ASP A 33 -1.67 -3.99 17.61
CA ASP A 33 -2.57 -4.37 18.69
C ASP A 33 -2.74 -3.17 19.65
N PRO A 34 -3.96 -2.68 19.94
CA PRO A 34 -4.13 -1.54 20.84
C PRO A 34 -3.92 -1.87 22.33
N VAL A 35 -3.63 -3.12 22.69
CA VAL A 35 -3.60 -3.58 24.10
C VAL A 35 -2.29 -4.25 24.51
N ASN A 36 -1.54 -4.90 23.61
CA ASN A 36 -0.27 -5.53 23.96
C ASN A 36 0.62 -5.65 22.72
N ALA A 37 1.87 -5.21 22.79
CA ALA A 37 2.81 -5.13 21.67
C ALA A 37 3.35 -6.51 21.20
N ASP A 38 2.55 -7.57 21.30
CA ASP A 38 2.94 -8.94 20.95
C ASP A 38 1.89 -9.57 20.02
N LYS A 39 2.24 -9.46 18.73
CA LYS A 39 1.65 -10.04 17.51
C LYS A 39 0.55 -11.10 17.72
N ILE A 40 -0.69 -10.80 17.31
CA ILE A 40 -1.66 -11.82 16.87
C ILE A 40 -2.36 -11.39 15.57
N TYR A 41 -2.34 -12.31 14.59
CA TYR A 41 -3.17 -12.28 13.40
C TYR A 41 -4.64 -12.52 13.77
N SER A 42 -5.39 -11.46 14.06
CA SER A 42 -6.85 -11.42 13.84
C SER A 42 -7.33 -10.01 14.07
N VAL A 43 -7.67 -9.31 12.99
CA VAL A 43 -8.25 -7.99 13.10
C VAL A 43 -9.69 -8.07 12.58
N ARG A 44 -10.65 -7.56 13.36
CA ARG A 44 -12.04 -7.19 13.00
C ARG A 44 -12.53 -6.18 14.06
N ASP A 45 -13.25 -5.14 13.63
CA ASP A 45 -13.86 -4.08 14.48
C ASP A 45 -12.90 -3.23 15.36
N GLY A 46 -12.00 -2.45 14.74
CA GLY A 46 -11.16 -1.46 15.46
C GLY A 46 -9.68 -1.44 15.07
N LYS A 47 -9.40 -1.62 13.77
CA LYS A 47 -8.07 -2.00 13.24
C LYS A 47 -7.12 -0.82 13.03
N SER A 48 -5.99 -0.81 13.73
CA SER A 48 -4.80 -0.06 13.31
C SER A 48 -3.92 -0.98 12.43
N ILE A 49 -4.10 -0.88 11.11
CA ILE A 49 -3.19 -1.46 10.13
C ILE A 49 -2.26 -0.34 9.65
N SER A 50 -0.97 -0.46 9.94
CA SER A 50 0.05 0.38 9.29
C SER A 50 0.61 -0.39 8.09
N LEU A 51 0.54 0.25 6.93
CA LEU A 51 1.26 -0.18 5.74
C LEU A 51 2.51 0.68 5.65
N ASP A 52 3.67 0.07 5.85
CA ASP A 52 4.94 0.76 5.69
C ASP A 52 5.39 0.68 4.23
N LEU A 53 5.83 1.82 3.69
CA LEU A 53 6.29 1.97 2.33
C LEU A 53 7.77 2.37 2.33
N LYS A 54 8.60 1.46 1.84
CA LYS A 54 10.02 1.71 1.58
C LYS A 54 10.15 2.54 0.31
N THR A 55 10.13 3.87 0.48
CA THR A 55 10.14 4.85 -0.62
C THR A 55 11.38 4.73 -1.52
N GLU A 56 12.48 4.22 -0.98
CA GLU A 56 13.72 3.95 -1.70
C GLU A 56 13.63 2.72 -2.63
N LEU A 57 12.69 1.80 -2.39
CA LEU A 57 12.47 0.61 -3.21
C LEU A 57 11.28 0.74 -4.15
N CYS A 58 10.26 1.50 -3.75
CA CYS A 58 9.06 1.66 -4.54
C CYS A 58 9.39 2.34 -5.88
N ALA A 59 8.86 1.82 -6.98
CA ALA A 59 9.02 2.40 -8.32
C ALA A 59 7.78 3.19 -8.78
N GLY A 60 6.73 3.24 -7.96
CA GLY A 60 5.44 3.84 -8.36
C GLY A 60 4.75 3.08 -9.51
N CYS A 61 4.94 1.76 -9.63
CA CYS A 61 4.38 0.97 -10.75
C CYS A 61 2.86 0.75 -10.68
N GLY A 62 2.23 1.00 -9.53
CA GLY A 62 0.78 0.88 -9.37
C GLY A 62 0.22 -0.54 -9.23
N VAL A 63 1.04 -1.59 -9.28
CA VAL A 63 0.57 -2.99 -9.17
C VAL A 63 -0.19 -3.28 -7.87
N CYS A 64 0.14 -2.55 -6.79
CA CYS A 64 -0.56 -2.66 -5.51
C CYS A 64 -1.98 -2.13 -5.53
N VAL A 65 -2.29 -1.18 -6.42
CA VAL A 65 -3.64 -0.64 -6.64
C VAL A 65 -4.52 -1.71 -7.28
N GLU A 66 -4.02 -2.32 -8.35
CA GLU A 66 -4.72 -3.40 -9.08
C GLU A 66 -4.88 -4.67 -8.23
N ALA A 67 -3.87 -5.00 -7.43
CA ALA A 67 -3.92 -6.17 -6.56
C ALA A 67 -4.89 -6.02 -5.38
N CYS A 68 -5.39 -4.81 -5.10
CA CYS A 68 -6.28 -4.56 -3.97
C CYS A 68 -7.74 -4.88 -4.34
N PRO A 69 -8.33 -6.00 -3.89
CA PRO A 69 -9.70 -6.38 -4.26
C PRO A 69 -10.76 -5.44 -3.66
N TYR A 70 -10.39 -4.67 -2.63
CA TYR A 70 -11.26 -3.70 -1.99
C TYR A 70 -11.13 -2.29 -2.60
N HIS A 71 -10.18 -2.09 -3.51
CA HIS A 71 -9.86 -0.80 -4.15
C HIS A 71 -9.68 0.34 -3.12
N VAL A 72 -8.94 0.06 -2.04
CA VAL A 72 -8.70 1.02 -0.94
C VAL A 72 -7.31 1.67 -1.01
N ILE A 73 -6.49 1.29 -1.98
CA ILE A 73 -5.13 1.78 -2.19
C ILE A 73 -5.13 2.72 -3.39
N PHE A 74 -4.53 3.89 -3.24
CA PHE A 74 -4.38 4.90 -4.27
C PHE A 74 -2.92 5.29 -4.40
N LEU A 75 -2.43 5.43 -5.64
CA LEU A 75 -1.09 5.92 -5.91
C LEU A 75 -1.19 7.36 -6.41
N SER A 76 -0.63 8.29 -5.64
CA SER A 76 -0.50 9.70 -6.00
C SER A 76 0.93 9.95 -6.46
N GLY A 77 1.12 10.20 -7.74
CA GLY A 77 2.45 10.41 -8.30
C GLY A 77 2.36 10.51 -9.80
N ARG A 78 2.32 11.72 -10.34
CA ARG A 78 2.44 11.93 -11.77
C ARG A 78 3.90 11.70 -12.17
N GLY A 79 4.16 10.51 -12.71
CA GLY A 79 5.22 10.28 -13.68
C GLY A 79 4.79 10.50 -15.12
N LEU A 80 3.67 11.21 -15.36
CA LEU A 80 3.11 11.50 -16.70
C LEU A 80 2.46 12.89 -16.57
N LEU A 81 2.93 13.97 -17.20
CA LEU A 81 3.07 14.22 -18.66
C LEU A 81 3.70 15.63 -18.90
N PRO A 82 4.25 15.97 -20.10
CA PRO A 82 3.66 15.83 -21.44
C PRO A 82 4.39 14.80 -22.31
N LEU A 83 3.77 14.11 -23.28
CA LEU A 83 3.42 14.63 -24.59
C LEU A 83 4.56 15.40 -25.31
N GLU A 84 5.81 14.90 -25.26
CA GLU A 84 6.89 15.35 -26.17
C GLU A 84 7.51 14.25 -27.05
N ILE A 85 6.84 13.11 -27.26
CA ILE A 85 7.30 12.11 -28.26
C ILE A 85 6.12 11.51 -29.07
N VAL A 86 5.01 12.24 -29.19
CA VAL A 86 4.07 12.05 -30.32
C VAL A 86 4.25 13.22 -31.28
N THR A 87 5.44 13.30 -31.87
CA THR A 87 5.75 13.90 -33.18
C THR A 87 7.00 13.23 -33.70
#